data_AF-A0A3N5EDH0-F1
#
_entry.id   AF-A0A3N5EDH0-F1
#
_cell.length_a   1.000
_cell.length_b   1.000
_cell.length_c   1.000
_cell.angle_alpha   90.00
_cell.angle_beta   90.00
_cell.angle_gamma   90.00
#
_symmetry.space_group_name_H-M   'P 1'
#
loop_
_entity.id
_entity.type
_entity.pdbx_description
1 polymer ?
#
loop_
_entity_poly.entity_id
_entity_poly.type
_entity_poly.pdbx_seq_one_letter_code
_entity_poly.pdbx_strand_id
1 'polypeptide(L)'
;FMVRALGLLVCLLATSAEAYITAPVQTLGKLCESTYITLVQVEKFNREKGVIIYRKVRDLKGQYPRDRIRHAFDLQNTPQHKGLGDVPVRPDAKDWKHAMDWAEVGKTAVLFSLKYDPYGDFGHTYIDGCWYATMCPQRDWDFWWAIYADPALLTRWHCGKPTELATAVEEILAGKTVVVPSLAGGTRDDLRAGKGRIQGLKVGLQLADFNLDRDRVAIGPPREIPAVIKDLDHADRQVRLEAVAELARHPATKETVTALGQVVSRDSSGTVRMRAADALGKIGPDAKTARPALEAALKDPAMAQRPEVLARIREALDRLK
;
A
#
# COMPACT_ATOMS: atom_id res chain seq x y z
N PHE A 1 45.27 -40.21 21.82
CA PHE A 1 44.13 -40.66 22.65
C PHE A 1 43.86 -39.59 23.69
N MET A 2 43.04 -38.57 23.42
CA MET A 2 41.56 -38.58 23.42
C MET A 2 41.02 -38.20 24.80
N VAL A 3 40.76 -36.90 25.04
CA VAL A 3 39.61 -36.43 25.82
C VAL A 3 39.14 -35.11 25.18
N ARG A 4 37.90 -35.13 24.70
CA ARG A 4 37.24 -34.07 23.94
C ARG A 4 36.70 -32.99 24.88
N ALA A 5 36.83 -31.74 24.46
CA ALA A 5 36.06 -30.62 24.96
C ALA A 5 34.57 -30.85 24.66
N LEU A 6 33.74 -30.86 25.70
CA LEU A 6 32.28 -30.79 25.56
C LEU A 6 31.78 -29.76 26.58
N GLY A 7 31.42 -28.59 26.09
CA GLY A 7 30.91 -27.53 26.95
C GLY A 7 30.73 -26.22 26.22
N LEU A 8 29.85 -26.18 25.21
CA LEU A 8 29.14 -24.98 24.72
C LEU A 8 28.40 -25.34 23.43
N LEU A 9 27.10 -25.63 23.51
CA LEU A 9 26.10 -25.17 22.53
C LEU A 9 24.68 -25.63 22.94
N VAL A 10 24.04 -24.91 23.85
CA VAL A 10 22.58 -24.94 24.00
C VAL A 10 22.08 -23.50 24.03
N CYS A 11 22.24 -22.79 22.91
CA CYS A 11 21.73 -21.42 22.74
C CYS A 11 21.10 -21.17 21.35
N LEU A 12 20.65 -22.19 20.61
CA LEU A 12 20.13 -21.99 19.23
C LEU A 12 18.82 -22.71 18.92
N LEU A 13 17.93 -22.81 19.91
CA LEU A 13 16.49 -23.04 19.62
C LEU A 13 15.63 -21.99 20.34
N ALA A 14 16.14 -20.77 20.49
CA ALA A 14 15.26 -19.63 20.68
C ALA A 14 14.56 -19.39 19.33
N THR A 15 13.41 -20.04 19.11
CA THR A 15 12.44 -19.52 18.16
C THR A 15 12.20 -18.07 18.55
N SER A 16 12.42 -17.13 17.63
CA SER A 16 12.08 -15.73 17.85
C SER A 16 10.62 -15.68 18.28
N ALA A 17 10.36 -15.42 19.55
CA ALA A 17 9.09 -14.88 19.96
C ALA A 17 9.06 -13.49 19.34
N GLU A 18 8.44 -13.36 18.16
CA GLU A 18 8.02 -12.06 17.66
C GLU A 18 7.06 -11.52 18.72
N ALA A 19 7.59 -10.74 19.66
CA ALA A 19 6.79 -9.92 20.55
C ALA A 19 6.07 -8.92 19.65
N TYR A 20 4.89 -9.32 19.18
CA TYR A 20 3.99 -8.53 18.36
C TYR A 20 3.39 -7.45 19.27
N ILE A 21 4.21 -6.45 19.59
CA ILE A 21 3.77 -5.18 20.15
C ILE A 21 2.95 -4.53 19.04
N THR A 22 1.67 -4.87 18.95
CA THR A 22 0.51 -4.02 18.62
C THR A 22 0.59 -3.14 17.36
N ALA A 23 1.64 -3.30 16.56
CA ALA A 23 1.89 -2.59 15.34
C ALA A 23 1.09 -3.27 14.22
N PRO A 24 0.46 -2.49 13.33
CA PRO A 24 -0.18 -3.06 12.16
C PRO A 24 0.84 -3.87 11.37
N VAL A 25 0.39 -5.00 10.82
CA VAL A 25 1.23 -5.84 9.96
C VAL A 25 1.88 -4.98 8.86
N GLN A 26 3.14 -5.23 8.50
CA GLN A 26 3.82 -4.28 7.62
C GLN A 26 3.39 -4.42 6.15
N THR A 27 3.02 -5.63 5.73
CA THR A 27 2.69 -5.96 4.33
C THR A 27 1.41 -6.79 4.24
N LEU A 28 0.73 -6.73 3.10
CA LEU A 28 -0.44 -7.58 2.85
C LEU A 28 -0.05 -9.08 2.83
N GLY A 29 1.18 -9.39 2.40
CA GLY A 29 1.74 -10.75 2.46
C GLY A 29 1.79 -11.28 3.89
N LYS A 30 2.40 -10.54 4.82
CA LYS A 30 2.43 -10.95 6.23
C LYS A 30 1.02 -11.00 6.84
N LEU A 31 0.09 -10.15 6.40
CA LEU A 31 -1.31 -10.23 6.85
C LEU A 31 -1.99 -11.54 6.41
N CYS A 32 -1.60 -12.09 5.25
CA CYS A 32 -2.06 -13.39 4.78
C CYS A 32 -1.56 -14.57 5.63
N GLU A 33 -0.65 -14.35 6.57
CA GLU A 33 -0.24 -15.35 7.57
C GLU A 33 -1.30 -15.58 8.66
N SER A 34 -2.36 -14.74 8.70
CA SER A 34 -3.52 -14.89 9.59
C SER A 34 -4.05 -16.34 9.65
N THR A 35 -4.55 -16.75 10.82
CA THR A 35 -5.11 -18.11 11.02
C THR A 35 -6.28 -18.39 10.08
N TYR A 36 -7.18 -17.43 9.95
CA TYR A 36 -8.33 -17.47 9.05
C TYR A 36 -8.37 -16.22 8.19
N ILE A 37 -8.80 -16.38 6.95
CA ILE A 37 -9.14 -15.26 6.08
C ILE A 37 -10.48 -15.57 5.43
N THR A 38 -11.45 -14.69 5.59
CA THR A 38 -12.85 -14.98 5.27
C THR A 38 -13.46 -13.84 4.47
N LEU A 39 -14.06 -14.17 3.32
CA LEU A 39 -14.93 -13.25 2.61
C LEU A 39 -16.32 -13.33 3.24
N VAL A 40 -16.85 -12.18 3.64
CA VAL A 40 -18.15 -12.08 4.28
C VAL A 40 -19.01 -11.04 3.59
N GLN A 41 -20.31 -11.08 3.90
CA GLN A 41 -21.30 -10.13 3.40
C GLN A 41 -22.13 -9.59 4.56
N VAL A 42 -22.45 -8.30 4.54
CA VAL A 42 -23.34 -7.69 5.53
C VAL A 42 -24.71 -8.36 5.43
N GLU A 43 -25.12 -9.04 6.50
CA GLU A 43 -26.43 -9.64 6.65
C GLU A 43 -27.40 -8.64 7.30
N LYS A 44 -26.95 -7.94 8.34
CA LYS A 44 -27.72 -6.93 9.08
C LYS A 44 -26.78 -5.88 9.67
N PHE A 45 -27.29 -4.70 9.96
CA PHE A 45 -26.56 -3.67 10.71
C PHE A 45 -27.52 -2.81 11.52
N ASN A 46 -27.00 -2.16 12.56
CA ASN A 46 -27.73 -1.18 13.36
C ASN A 46 -26.82 0.01 13.65
N ARG A 47 -27.19 1.17 13.11
CA ARG A 47 -26.40 2.42 13.20
C ARG A 47 -26.36 2.97 14.63
N GLU A 48 -27.49 2.93 15.33
CA GLU A 48 -27.61 3.43 16.71
C GLU A 48 -26.76 2.60 17.68
N LYS A 49 -26.76 1.28 17.51
CA LYS A 49 -25.98 0.34 18.32
C LYS A 49 -24.52 0.21 17.84
N GLY A 50 -24.17 0.76 16.69
CA GLY A 50 -22.84 0.62 16.11
C GLY A 50 -22.48 -0.82 15.77
N VAL A 51 -23.42 -1.63 15.27
CA VAL A 51 -23.20 -3.07 15.03
C VAL A 51 -23.36 -3.43 13.55
N ILE A 52 -22.44 -4.23 13.02
CA ILE A 52 -22.56 -4.90 11.73
C ILE A 52 -22.52 -6.41 11.96
N ILE A 53 -23.50 -7.14 11.42
CA ILE A 53 -23.54 -8.59 11.42
C ILE A 53 -23.27 -9.05 9.99
N TYR A 54 -22.19 -9.81 9.84
CA TYR A 54 -21.80 -10.43 8.60
C TYR A 54 -22.23 -11.89 8.55
N ARG A 55 -22.62 -12.35 7.36
CA ARG A 55 -22.72 -13.77 7.01
C ARG A 55 -21.47 -14.17 6.23
N LYS A 56 -20.90 -15.32 6.57
CA LYS A 56 -19.80 -15.93 5.82
C LYS A 56 -20.24 -16.23 4.39
N VAL A 57 -19.44 -15.79 3.41
CA VAL A 57 -19.63 -16.16 2.00
C VAL A 57 -18.78 -17.38 1.69
N ARG A 58 -17.48 -17.31 2.00
CA ARG A 58 -16.53 -18.42 1.86
C ARG A 58 -15.23 -18.12 2.61
N ASP A 59 -14.53 -19.18 2.96
CA ASP A 59 -13.19 -19.10 3.55
C ASP A 59 -12.13 -19.02 2.43
N LEU A 60 -11.22 -18.04 2.51
CA LEU A 60 -10.06 -17.89 1.63
C LEU A 60 -8.83 -18.60 2.20
N LYS A 61 -8.73 -18.68 3.53
CA LYS A 61 -7.69 -19.42 4.25
C LYS A 61 -8.26 -19.99 5.54
N GLY A 62 -7.93 -21.26 5.81
CA GLY A 62 -8.46 -21.98 6.97
C GLY A 62 -9.97 -22.23 6.85
N GLN A 63 -10.58 -22.76 7.90
CA GLN A 63 -12.04 -22.91 8.01
C GLN A 63 -12.52 -22.06 9.18
N TYR A 64 -13.19 -20.95 8.88
CA TYR A 64 -13.68 -20.06 9.93
C TYR A 64 -14.84 -20.75 10.69
N PRO A 65 -14.82 -20.78 12.03
CA PRO A 65 -15.69 -21.65 12.82
C PRO A 65 -17.17 -21.20 12.89
N ARG A 66 -17.50 -20.00 12.39
CA ARG A 66 -18.85 -19.43 12.45
C ARG A 66 -19.35 -19.01 11.07
N ASP A 67 -20.67 -19.11 10.90
CA ASP A 67 -21.36 -18.59 9.70
C ASP A 67 -21.84 -17.14 9.88
N ARG A 68 -22.00 -16.70 11.12
CA ARG A 68 -22.37 -15.33 11.47
C ARG A 68 -21.29 -14.72 12.36
N ILE A 69 -20.88 -13.51 11.99
CA ILE A 69 -19.77 -12.81 12.64
C ILE A 69 -20.22 -11.38 12.90
N ARG A 70 -20.18 -10.95 14.15
CA ARG A 70 -20.71 -9.67 14.60
C ARG A 70 -19.55 -8.75 14.97
N HIS A 71 -19.48 -7.60 14.32
CA HIS A 71 -18.55 -6.53 14.68
C HIS A 71 -19.33 -5.42 15.39
N ALA A 72 -18.84 -5.01 16.56
CA ALA A 72 -19.36 -3.85 17.27
C ALA A 72 -18.32 -2.74 17.33
N PHE A 73 -18.82 -1.52 17.16
CA PHE A 73 -18.05 -0.29 17.17
C PHE A 73 -18.55 0.56 18.34
N ASP A 74 -18.02 0.31 19.53
CA ASP A 74 -18.49 0.96 20.76
C ASP A 74 -17.58 2.13 21.14
N LEU A 75 -18.06 3.33 20.84
CA LEU A 75 -17.41 4.58 21.22
C LEU A 75 -17.81 5.06 22.62
N GLN A 76 -18.83 4.48 23.25
CA GLN A 76 -19.37 4.96 24.52
C GLN A 76 -18.69 4.27 25.70
N ASN A 77 -18.51 2.95 25.64
CA ASN A 77 -17.93 2.17 26.73
C ASN A 77 -16.44 1.89 26.56
N THR A 78 -15.86 2.27 25.41
CA THR A 78 -14.42 2.10 25.17
C THR A 78 -13.65 3.40 25.46
N PRO A 79 -12.70 3.39 26.42
CA PRO A 79 -11.94 4.58 26.79
C PRO A 79 -11.23 5.22 25.59
N GLN A 80 -11.19 6.56 25.53
CA GLN A 80 -10.33 7.26 24.58
C GLN A 80 -8.86 7.03 24.91
N HIS A 81 -8.05 6.82 23.87
CA HIS A 81 -6.61 6.69 23.98
C HIS A 81 -5.96 8.02 24.43
N LYS A 82 -5.12 7.99 25.47
CA LYS A 82 -4.50 9.19 26.07
C LYS A 82 -2.97 9.32 25.90
N GLY A 83 -2.26 8.44 25.18
CA GLY A 83 -0.81 8.59 25.01
C GLY A 83 -0.08 7.38 24.43
N LEU A 84 1.20 7.52 24.09
CA LEU A 84 2.04 6.49 23.45
C LEU A 84 2.28 5.28 24.36
N GLY A 85 1.91 4.08 23.88
CA GLY A 85 2.35 2.80 24.46
C GLY A 85 1.30 1.69 24.52
N ASP A 86 0.01 2.03 24.59
CA ASP A 86 -1.09 1.07 24.66
C ASP A 86 -1.87 1.00 23.34
N VAL A 87 -2.44 -0.16 23.03
CA VAL A 87 -3.30 -0.33 21.85
C VAL A 87 -4.44 0.68 21.94
N PRO A 88 -4.65 1.54 20.93
CA PRO A 88 -5.85 2.37 20.90
C PRO A 88 -7.04 1.41 20.83
N VAL A 89 -7.76 1.25 21.95
CA VAL A 89 -8.90 0.31 22.07
C VAL A 89 -10.14 0.84 21.31
N ARG A 90 -10.12 2.11 20.91
CA ARG A 90 -11.26 2.84 20.35
C ARG A 90 -11.01 3.34 18.92
N PRO A 91 -11.90 3.07 17.96
CA PRO A 91 -11.75 3.54 16.59
C PRO A 91 -11.97 5.05 16.50
N ASP A 92 -11.30 5.69 15.54
CA ASP A 92 -11.53 7.10 15.23
C ASP A 92 -13.00 7.34 14.88
N ALA A 93 -13.56 8.45 15.36
CA ALA A 93 -14.98 8.75 15.18
C ALA A 93 -15.39 8.85 13.70
N LYS A 94 -14.49 9.33 12.81
CA LYS A 94 -14.76 9.40 11.38
C LYS A 94 -14.79 8.00 10.76
N ASP A 95 -13.90 7.10 11.18
CA ASP A 95 -13.86 5.73 10.66
C ASP A 95 -15.02 4.89 11.12
N TRP A 96 -15.44 5.06 12.37
CA TRP A 96 -16.70 4.49 12.86
C TRP A 96 -17.88 4.98 12.04
N LYS A 97 -18.01 6.31 11.88
CA LYS A 97 -19.10 6.89 11.10
C LYS A 97 -19.07 6.38 9.66
N HIS A 98 -17.89 6.31 9.05
CA HIS A 98 -17.72 5.74 7.71
C HIS A 98 -18.19 4.29 7.65
N ALA A 99 -17.79 3.43 8.59
CA ALA A 99 -18.21 2.03 8.61
C ALA A 99 -19.74 1.90 8.75
N MET A 100 -20.36 2.72 9.60
CA MET A 100 -21.82 2.74 9.76
C MET A 100 -22.53 3.29 8.52
N ASP A 101 -21.99 4.34 7.89
CA ASP A 101 -22.52 4.91 6.64
C ASP A 101 -22.38 3.98 5.46
N TRP A 102 -21.25 3.29 5.39
CA TRP A 102 -20.98 2.26 4.41
C TRP A 102 -21.91 1.06 4.55
N ALA A 103 -22.26 0.64 5.78
CA ALA A 103 -23.00 -0.60 6.01
C ALA A 103 -24.36 -0.63 5.30
N GLU A 104 -24.53 -1.64 4.46
CA GLU A 104 -25.76 -1.94 3.72
C GLU A 104 -25.81 -3.44 3.47
N VAL A 105 -27.00 -4.04 3.58
CA VAL A 105 -27.20 -5.48 3.35
C VAL A 105 -26.68 -5.84 1.96
N GLY A 106 -25.85 -6.87 1.88
CA GLY A 106 -25.28 -7.33 0.63
C GLY A 106 -23.87 -6.82 0.32
N LYS A 107 -23.37 -5.79 1.00
CA LYS A 107 -21.97 -5.34 0.83
C LYS A 107 -20.98 -6.36 1.38
N THR A 108 -19.82 -6.45 0.76
CA THR A 108 -18.80 -7.46 1.11
C THR A 108 -17.68 -6.87 1.94
N ALA A 109 -17.01 -7.72 2.73
CA ALA A 109 -15.83 -7.37 3.51
C ALA A 109 -14.87 -8.56 3.55
N VAL A 110 -13.58 -8.31 3.80
CA VAL A 110 -12.60 -9.38 4.04
C VAL A 110 -12.10 -9.28 5.46
N LEU A 111 -12.23 -10.38 6.21
CA LEU A 111 -11.77 -10.51 7.59
C LEU A 111 -10.49 -11.33 7.60
N PHE A 112 -9.44 -10.76 8.17
CA PHE A 112 -8.19 -11.42 8.51
C PHE A 112 -8.16 -11.64 10.00
N SER A 113 -7.97 -12.88 10.41
CA SER A 113 -8.31 -13.34 11.75
C SER A 113 -7.17 -14.19 12.30
N LEU A 114 -6.55 -13.73 13.38
CA LEU A 114 -5.34 -14.28 13.96
C LEU A 114 -5.60 -14.79 15.36
N LYS A 115 -5.35 -16.09 15.57
CA LYS A 115 -5.24 -16.65 16.92
C LYS A 115 -4.04 -16.02 17.63
N TYR A 116 -4.28 -15.36 18.75
CA TYR A 116 -3.23 -14.65 19.48
C TYR A 116 -3.40 -14.80 20.99
N ASP A 117 -2.28 -14.87 21.69
CA ASP A 117 -2.17 -15.12 23.13
C ASP A 117 -1.21 -14.09 23.74
N PRO A 118 -1.47 -13.48 24.92
CA PRO A 118 -2.43 -13.90 25.95
C PRO A 118 -3.76 -13.12 26.05
N TYR A 119 -3.95 -12.03 25.31
CA TYR A 119 -5.03 -11.05 25.61
C TYR A 119 -6.36 -11.26 24.86
N GLY A 120 -6.40 -12.18 23.90
CA GLY A 120 -7.53 -12.36 22.98
C GLY A 120 -7.07 -12.46 21.54
N ASP A 121 -7.95 -12.90 20.67
CA ASP A 121 -7.64 -13.04 19.25
C ASP A 121 -7.77 -11.70 18.53
N PHE A 122 -6.90 -11.44 17.56
CA PHE A 122 -6.85 -10.18 16.83
C PHE A 122 -7.24 -10.37 15.37
N GLY A 123 -7.68 -9.30 14.72
CA GLY A 123 -8.01 -9.31 13.31
C GLY A 123 -7.84 -7.96 12.66
N HIS A 124 -7.88 -7.97 11.34
CA HIS A 124 -8.01 -6.78 10.51
C HIS A 124 -9.15 -7.02 9.54
N THR A 125 -10.00 -6.02 9.39
CA THR A 125 -11.14 -6.09 8.49
C THR A 125 -11.03 -4.98 7.46
N TYR A 126 -11.22 -5.35 6.20
CA TYR A 126 -11.33 -4.40 5.12
C TYR A 126 -12.77 -4.24 4.65
N ILE A 127 -13.21 -3.00 4.61
CA ILE A 127 -14.45 -2.53 3.95
C ILE A 127 -14.07 -1.38 3.02
N ASP A 128 -14.87 -1.08 1.98
CA ASP A 128 -14.53 -0.09 0.94
C ASP A 128 -13.90 1.20 1.49
N GLY A 129 -12.58 1.37 1.25
CA GLY A 129 -11.82 2.53 1.68
C GLY A 129 -11.58 2.66 3.20
N CYS A 130 -11.70 1.57 3.97
CA CYS A 130 -11.43 1.56 5.40
C CYS A 130 -10.88 0.21 5.87
N TRP A 131 -9.67 0.25 6.45
CA TRP A 131 -9.13 -0.83 7.26
C TRP A 131 -9.37 -0.53 8.74
N TYR A 132 -9.85 -1.52 9.48
CA TYR A 132 -9.93 -1.44 10.93
C TYR A 132 -9.47 -2.75 11.59
N ALA A 133 -8.74 -2.63 12.68
CA ALA A 133 -8.37 -3.73 13.55
C ALA A 133 -9.56 -4.17 14.39
N THR A 134 -9.60 -5.46 14.70
CA THR A 134 -10.64 -6.10 15.51
C THR A 134 -10.04 -6.97 16.60
N MET A 135 -10.74 -7.13 17.74
CA MET A 135 -10.36 -8.04 18.83
C MET A 135 -11.55 -8.88 19.28
N CYS A 136 -11.30 -10.17 19.46
CA CYS A 136 -12.23 -11.15 20.01
C CYS A 136 -11.73 -11.59 21.40
N PRO A 137 -12.21 -10.98 22.49
CA PRO A 137 -11.70 -11.25 23.84
C PRO A 137 -12.09 -12.64 24.36
N GLN A 138 -13.29 -13.11 24.02
CA GLN A 138 -13.82 -14.39 24.51
C GLN A 138 -13.38 -15.59 23.65
N ARG A 139 -12.76 -15.33 22.49
CA ARG A 139 -12.35 -16.36 21.52
C ARG A 139 -13.51 -17.27 21.09
N ASP A 140 -14.73 -16.75 21.10
CA ASP A 140 -15.92 -17.42 20.58
C ASP A 140 -15.96 -17.41 19.03
N TRP A 141 -15.16 -16.53 18.42
CA TRP A 141 -15.09 -16.24 17.00
C TRP A 141 -16.45 -15.79 16.40
N ASP A 142 -17.42 -15.43 17.23
CA ASP A 142 -18.72 -14.89 16.82
C ASP A 142 -18.78 -13.37 16.97
N PHE A 143 -17.97 -12.81 17.88
CA PHE A 143 -18.03 -11.41 18.24
C PHE A 143 -16.67 -10.73 18.29
N TRP A 144 -16.62 -9.56 17.68
CA TRP A 144 -15.41 -8.76 17.54
C TRP A 144 -15.68 -7.31 17.87
N TRP A 145 -14.81 -6.73 18.69
CA TRP A 145 -14.73 -5.30 18.91
C TRP A 145 -13.88 -4.67 17.82
N ALA A 146 -14.39 -3.66 17.13
CA ALA A 146 -13.56 -2.79 16.30
C ALA A 146 -12.70 -1.92 17.21
N ILE A 147 -11.39 -1.95 17.01
CA ILE A 147 -10.42 -1.36 17.93
C ILE A 147 -9.85 -0.05 17.40
N TYR A 148 -9.19 -0.06 16.25
CA TYR A 148 -8.62 1.15 15.65
C TYR A 148 -8.65 1.05 14.12
N ALA A 149 -8.42 2.16 13.45
CA ALA A 149 -8.27 2.20 12.01
C ALA A 149 -6.98 2.96 11.66
N ASP A 150 -6.06 2.28 10.97
CA ASP A 150 -4.82 2.90 10.50
C ASP A 150 -4.97 3.27 9.01
N PRO A 151 -5.04 4.57 8.66
CA PRO A 151 -5.14 5.00 7.27
C PRO A 151 -3.92 4.62 6.43
N ALA A 152 -2.74 4.42 7.04
CA ALA A 152 -1.53 4.03 6.30
C ALA A 152 -1.68 2.65 5.65
N LEU A 153 -2.58 1.80 6.15
CA LEU A 153 -2.88 0.50 5.56
C LEU A 153 -3.46 0.61 4.15
N LEU A 154 -4.16 1.71 3.82
CA LEU A 154 -4.65 1.94 2.46
C LEU A 154 -3.50 2.20 1.47
N THR A 155 -2.41 2.81 1.94
CA THR A 155 -1.19 3.02 1.16
C THR A 155 -0.37 1.74 1.05
N ARG A 156 -0.37 0.91 2.10
CA ARG A 156 0.48 -0.29 2.21
C ARG A 156 -0.14 -1.57 1.65
N TRP A 157 -1.46 -1.72 1.69
CA TRP A 157 -2.10 -3.02 1.47
C TRP A 157 -3.11 -3.01 0.33
N HIS A 158 -4.22 -2.28 0.46
CA HIS A 158 -5.30 -2.31 -0.54
C HIS A 158 -6.32 -1.19 -0.31
N CYS A 159 -6.86 -0.63 -1.40
CA CYS A 159 -7.93 0.36 -1.35
C CYS A 159 -9.04 0.17 -2.42
N GLY A 160 -9.04 -0.96 -3.14
CA GLY A 160 -10.08 -1.33 -4.11
C GLY A 160 -11.29 -2.02 -3.47
N LYS A 161 -12.03 -2.83 -4.22
CA LYS A 161 -13.19 -3.56 -3.68
C LYS A 161 -12.77 -4.73 -2.79
N PRO A 162 -13.56 -5.09 -1.77
CA PRO A 162 -13.32 -6.29 -0.95
C PRO A 162 -13.27 -7.60 -1.77
N THR A 163 -14.04 -7.69 -2.86
CA THR A 163 -13.97 -8.86 -3.77
C THR A 163 -12.65 -8.92 -4.55
N GLU A 164 -12.10 -7.76 -4.95
CA GLU A 164 -10.77 -7.69 -5.58
C GLU A 164 -9.67 -8.08 -4.58
N LEU A 165 -9.79 -7.65 -3.32
CA LEU A 165 -8.90 -8.07 -2.25
C LEU A 165 -8.98 -9.58 -2.02
N ALA A 166 -10.18 -10.16 -2.01
CA ALA A 166 -10.36 -11.60 -1.83
C ALA A 166 -9.64 -12.40 -2.92
N THR A 167 -9.80 -12.01 -4.19
CA THR A 167 -9.08 -12.62 -5.31
C THR A 167 -7.56 -12.48 -5.15
N ALA A 168 -7.09 -11.29 -4.80
CA ALA A 168 -5.66 -11.05 -4.59
C ALA A 168 -5.09 -11.92 -3.46
N VAL A 169 -5.81 -12.08 -2.36
CA VAL A 169 -5.42 -12.97 -1.25
C VAL A 169 -5.27 -14.41 -1.72
N GLU A 170 -6.21 -14.94 -2.49
CA GLU A 170 -6.11 -16.32 -3.00
C GLU A 170 -4.86 -16.52 -3.86
N GLU A 171 -4.55 -15.55 -4.71
CA GLU A 171 -3.35 -15.59 -5.53
C GLU A 171 -2.06 -15.47 -4.71
N ILE A 172 -2.04 -14.62 -3.69
CA ILE A 172 -0.91 -14.51 -2.74
C ILE A 172 -0.70 -15.85 -2.02
N LEU A 173 -1.77 -16.49 -1.55
CA LEU A 173 -1.72 -17.79 -0.88
C LEU A 173 -1.29 -18.92 -1.83
N ALA A 174 -1.54 -18.78 -3.13
CA ALA A 174 -0.99 -19.63 -4.17
C ALA A 174 0.50 -19.33 -4.51
N GLY A 175 1.16 -18.45 -3.76
CA GLY A 175 2.57 -18.12 -3.91
C GLY A 175 2.88 -17.09 -5.00
N LYS A 176 1.87 -16.40 -5.55
CA LYS A 176 2.08 -15.40 -6.60
C LYS A 176 2.45 -14.03 -6.02
N THR A 177 3.20 -13.25 -6.80
CA THR A 177 3.20 -11.79 -6.64
C THR A 177 2.00 -11.24 -7.39
N VAL A 178 1.18 -10.43 -6.74
CA VAL A 178 0.03 -9.77 -7.37
C VAL A 178 0.12 -8.26 -7.26
N VAL A 179 -0.64 -7.56 -8.09
CA VAL A 179 -0.77 -6.11 -8.04
C VAL A 179 -2.15 -5.77 -7.48
N VAL A 180 -2.16 -5.02 -6.38
CA VAL A 180 -3.38 -4.53 -5.75
C VAL A 180 -3.46 -3.01 -5.85
N PRO A 181 -4.67 -2.42 -5.93
CA PRO A 181 -4.83 -0.98 -5.83
C PRO A 181 -4.47 -0.50 -4.43
N SER A 182 -3.58 0.48 -4.32
CA SER A 182 -3.24 1.16 -3.06
C SER A 182 -3.29 2.68 -3.22
N LEU A 183 -3.46 3.40 -2.12
CA LEU A 183 -3.53 4.86 -2.15
C LEU A 183 -2.13 5.45 -2.45
N ALA A 184 -1.98 6.13 -3.59
CA ALA A 184 -0.74 6.74 -4.06
C ALA A 184 -0.38 8.04 -3.32
N GLY A 185 -1.38 8.68 -2.73
CA GLY A 185 -1.25 9.92 -1.99
C GLY A 185 -2.61 10.54 -1.70
N GLY A 186 -2.60 11.56 -0.84
CA GLY A 186 -3.81 12.10 -0.25
C GLY A 186 -4.20 11.33 1.01
N THR A 187 -5.40 11.61 1.48
CA THR A 187 -5.95 11.02 2.70
C THR A 187 -6.99 9.95 2.36
N ARG A 188 -7.30 9.14 3.36
CA ARG A 188 -8.48 8.28 3.37
C ARG A 188 -9.78 9.03 3.07
N ASP A 189 -9.92 10.27 3.54
CA ASP A 189 -11.11 11.09 3.29
C ASP A 189 -11.18 11.50 1.80
N ASP A 190 -10.03 11.78 1.17
CA ASP A 190 -9.96 12.03 -0.28
C ASP A 190 -10.39 10.79 -1.07
N LEU A 191 -9.93 9.60 -0.67
CA LEU A 191 -10.35 8.33 -1.28
C LEU A 191 -11.87 8.15 -1.22
N ARG A 192 -12.46 8.34 -0.03
CA ARG A 192 -13.91 8.20 0.20
C ARG A 192 -14.74 9.23 -0.56
N ALA A 193 -14.17 10.41 -0.82
CA ALA A 193 -14.77 11.45 -1.65
C ALA A 193 -14.57 11.24 -3.16
N GLY A 194 -13.93 10.14 -3.58
CA GLY A 194 -13.62 9.87 -4.99
C GLY A 194 -12.48 10.73 -5.57
N LYS A 195 -11.71 11.39 -4.72
CA LYS A 195 -10.59 12.29 -5.07
C LYS A 195 -9.22 11.68 -4.77
N GLY A 196 -9.18 10.52 -4.11
CA GLY A 196 -7.96 9.81 -3.79
C GLY A 196 -7.25 9.34 -5.05
N ARG A 197 -5.93 9.52 -5.11
CA ARG A 197 -5.12 8.99 -6.20
C ARG A 197 -4.72 7.56 -5.91
N ILE A 198 -4.93 6.67 -6.88
CA ILE A 198 -4.71 5.24 -6.71
C ILE A 198 -3.52 4.80 -7.56
N GLN A 199 -2.65 3.95 -7.02
CA GLN A 199 -1.53 3.32 -7.70
C GLN A 199 -1.60 1.80 -7.54
N GLY A 200 -0.91 1.06 -8.39
CA GLY A 200 -0.74 -0.37 -8.20
C GLY A 200 0.41 -0.61 -7.25
N LEU A 201 0.28 -1.63 -6.40
CA LEU A 201 1.33 -2.06 -5.49
C LEU A 201 1.53 -3.56 -5.64
N LYS A 202 2.76 -3.98 -5.92
CA LYS A 202 3.14 -5.39 -5.86
C LYS A 202 3.08 -5.86 -4.41
N VAL A 203 2.40 -6.97 -4.18
CA VAL A 203 2.22 -7.60 -2.87
C VAL A 203 2.35 -9.13 -3.01
N GLY A 204 2.82 -9.79 -1.95
CA GLY A 204 3.02 -11.24 -1.93
C GLY A 204 3.76 -11.67 -0.67
N LEU A 205 3.80 -12.99 -0.41
CA LEU A 205 4.48 -13.55 0.76
C LEU A 205 6.01 -13.31 0.73
N GLN A 206 6.58 -13.26 -0.46
CA GLN A 206 8.00 -12.99 -0.75
C GLN A 206 8.41 -11.51 -0.57
N LEU A 207 7.44 -10.60 -0.40
CA LEU A 207 7.70 -9.18 -0.16
C LEU A 207 7.58 -8.90 1.35
N ALA A 208 8.69 -9.09 2.05
CA ALA A 208 8.75 -9.07 3.52
C ALA A 208 8.57 -7.66 4.12
N ASP A 209 8.86 -6.62 3.34
CA ASP A 209 8.81 -5.22 3.75
C ASP A 209 8.03 -4.36 2.74
N PHE A 210 7.46 -3.26 3.23
CA PHE A 210 6.80 -2.28 2.36
C PHE A 210 7.84 -1.35 1.72
N ASN A 211 7.99 -1.43 0.39
CA ASN A 211 8.93 -0.59 -0.35
C ASN A 211 8.28 0.02 -1.61
N LEU A 212 7.87 1.30 -1.53
CA LEU A 212 7.20 1.99 -2.64
C LEU A 212 8.07 2.15 -3.88
N ASP A 213 9.38 2.27 -3.76
CA ASP A 213 10.24 2.49 -4.93
C ASP A 213 10.45 1.20 -5.73
N ARG A 214 10.46 0.05 -5.04
CA ARG A 214 10.54 -1.29 -5.64
C ARG A 214 9.17 -1.76 -6.19
N ASP A 215 8.12 -1.56 -5.41
CA ASP A 215 6.87 -2.32 -5.58
C ASP A 215 5.74 -1.53 -6.27
N ARG A 216 5.86 -0.19 -6.37
CA ARG A 216 4.86 0.64 -7.06
C ARG A 216 4.81 0.32 -8.56
N VAL A 217 3.61 0.13 -9.07
CA VAL A 217 3.29 -0.03 -10.49
C VAL A 217 2.09 0.85 -10.86
N ALA A 218 1.87 1.08 -12.16
CA ALA A 218 0.66 1.77 -12.61
C ALA A 218 -0.58 0.86 -12.39
N ILE A 219 -1.77 1.44 -12.17
CA ILE A 219 -3.03 0.69 -12.22
C ILE A 219 -3.52 0.61 -13.65
N GLY A 220 -4.04 -0.55 -14.01
CA GLY A 220 -4.61 -0.82 -15.33
C GLY A 220 -3.63 -1.60 -16.22
N PRO A 221 -4.05 -1.91 -17.46
CA PRO A 221 -3.13 -2.50 -18.42
C PRO A 221 -1.92 -1.57 -18.63
N PRO A 222 -0.73 -2.10 -18.94
CA PRO A 222 0.42 -1.29 -19.30
C PRO A 222 -0.02 -0.26 -20.34
N ARG A 223 0.18 1.03 -20.04
CA ARG A 223 -0.14 2.05 -21.03
C ARG A 223 0.85 1.90 -22.17
N GLU A 224 0.35 1.97 -23.39
CA GLU A 224 1.23 1.99 -24.56
C GLU A 224 2.12 3.22 -24.51
N ILE A 225 3.41 3.06 -24.85
CA ILE A 225 4.41 4.15 -24.82
C ILE A 225 3.91 5.44 -25.49
N PRO A 226 3.25 5.40 -26.67
CA PRO A 226 2.72 6.61 -27.30
C PRO A 226 1.70 7.36 -26.44
N ALA A 227 0.85 6.64 -25.69
CA ALA A 227 -0.12 7.25 -24.79
C ALA A 227 0.56 7.90 -23.58
N VAL A 228 1.64 7.32 -23.05
CA VAL A 228 2.41 7.91 -21.96
C VAL A 228 3.19 9.14 -22.43
N ILE A 229 3.74 9.11 -23.65
CA ILE A 229 4.42 10.26 -24.26
C ILE A 229 3.45 11.44 -24.45
N LYS A 230 2.22 11.18 -24.86
CA LYS A 230 1.19 12.22 -24.98
C LYS A 230 0.93 12.96 -23.66
N ASP A 231 0.99 12.25 -22.54
CA ASP A 231 0.76 12.84 -21.22
C ASP A 231 1.88 13.77 -20.75
N LEU A 232 3.06 13.72 -21.39
CA LEU A 232 4.13 14.69 -21.14
C LEU A 232 3.75 16.12 -21.56
N ASP A 233 2.70 16.30 -22.35
CA ASP A 233 2.18 17.60 -22.77
C ASP A 233 0.87 17.97 -22.04
N HIS A 234 0.48 17.21 -21.01
CA HIS A 234 -0.76 17.45 -20.28
C HIS A 234 -0.72 18.77 -19.48
N ALA A 235 -1.86 19.46 -19.40
CA ALA A 235 -1.97 20.74 -18.69
C ALA A 235 -1.62 20.63 -17.19
N ASP A 236 -2.08 19.54 -16.56
CA ASP A 236 -1.75 19.22 -15.17
C ASP A 236 -0.28 18.76 -15.03
N ARG A 237 0.50 19.50 -14.24
CA ARG A 237 1.89 19.20 -13.88
C ARG A 237 2.07 17.81 -13.28
N GLN A 238 1.09 17.32 -12.52
CA GLN A 238 1.18 16.04 -11.84
C GLN A 238 1.10 14.88 -12.83
N VAL A 239 0.22 14.98 -13.84
CA VAL A 239 0.12 14.00 -14.93
C VAL A 239 1.44 13.92 -15.69
N ARG A 240 2.09 15.06 -15.96
CA ARG A 240 3.42 15.08 -16.58
C ARG A 240 4.50 14.40 -15.73
N LEU A 241 4.48 14.61 -14.41
CA LEU A 241 5.42 13.94 -13.49
C LEU A 241 5.22 12.43 -13.47
N GLU A 242 3.97 11.97 -13.48
CA GLU A 242 3.63 10.55 -13.50
C GLU A 242 4.06 9.91 -14.82
N ALA A 243 3.84 10.59 -15.95
CA ALA A 243 4.32 10.15 -17.26
C ALA A 243 5.86 10.04 -17.32
N VAL A 244 6.60 11.03 -16.80
CA VAL A 244 8.08 10.93 -16.70
C VAL A 244 8.51 9.73 -15.86
N ALA A 245 7.86 9.51 -14.70
CA ALA A 245 8.17 8.40 -13.82
C ALA A 245 7.79 7.03 -14.40
N GLU A 246 6.77 6.97 -15.25
CA GLU A 246 6.38 5.78 -16.01
C GLU A 246 7.39 5.47 -17.11
N LEU A 247 7.73 6.44 -17.94
CA LEU A 247 8.75 6.27 -18.98
C LEU A 247 10.11 5.84 -18.44
N ALA A 248 10.50 6.32 -17.25
CA ALA A 248 11.75 5.91 -16.59
C ALA A 248 11.79 4.41 -16.19
N ARG A 249 10.64 3.73 -16.15
CA ARG A 249 10.53 2.30 -15.81
C ARG A 249 10.38 1.42 -17.05
N HIS A 250 10.22 2.00 -18.23
CA HIS A 250 10.13 1.27 -19.49
C HIS A 250 11.52 1.05 -20.12
N PRO A 251 11.67 0.04 -20.99
CA PRO A 251 12.87 -0.13 -21.78
C PRO A 251 13.24 1.16 -22.53
N ALA A 252 14.53 1.49 -22.54
CA ALA A 252 15.02 2.67 -23.22
C ALA A 252 14.85 2.52 -24.74
N THR A 253 13.81 3.14 -25.30
CA THR A 253 13.63 3.26 -26.74
C THR A 253 14.09 4.64 -27.21
N LYS A 254 14.44 4.77 -28.49
CA LYS A 254 14.76 6.06 -29.11
C LYS A 254 13.64 7.08 -28.91
N GLU A 255 12.39 6.63 -28.97
CA GLU A 255 11.20 7.44 -28.78
C GLU A 255 11.11 7.97 -27.33
N THR A 256 11.26 7.09 -26.35
CA THR A 256 11.26 7.43 -24.93
C THR A 256 12.38 8.41 -24.56
N VAL A 257 13.61 8.17 -25.05
CA VAL A 257 14.76 9.05 -24.78
C VAL A 257 14.55 10.44 -25.40
N THR A 258 13.99 10.48 -26.61
CA THR A 258 13.69 11.75 -27.30
C THR A 258 12.61 12.52 -26.56
N ALA A 259 11.53 11.85 -26.12
CA ALA A 259 10.44 12.46 -25.37
C ALA A 259 10.93 13.04 -24.03
N LEU A 260 11.73 12.29 -23.26
CA LEU A 260 12.34 12.78 -22.01
C LEU A 260 13.30 13.96 -22.26
N GLY A 261 14.09 13.93 -23.35
CA GLY A 261 14.94 15.05 -23.74
C GLY A 261 14.15 16.33 -24.03
N GLN A 262 13.01 16.22 -24.73
CA GLN A 262 12.13 17.35 -24.98
C GLN A 262 11.58 17.95 -23.66
N VAL A 263 11.18 17.10 -22.72
CA VAL A 263 10.69 17.55 -21.40
C VAL A 263 11.76 18.34 -20.66
N VAL A 264 13.01 17.86 -20.65
CA VAL A 264 14.16 18.57 -20.07
C VAL A 264 14.33 19.96 -20.68
N SER A 265 14.10 20.13 -21.97
CA SER A 265 14.30 21.41 -22.66
C SER A 265 13.12 22.38 -22.54
N ARG A 266 11.86 21.89 -22.51
CA ARG A 266 10.69 22.75 -22.76
C ARG A 266 9.64 22.82 -21.64
N ASP A 267 9.69 21.95 -20.64
CA ASP A 267 8.63 21.94 -19.61
C ASP A 267 8.69 23.21 -18.74
N SER A 268 7.54 23.82 -18.49
CA SER A 268 7.43 25.04 -17.68
C SER A 268 7.77 24.82 -16.20
N SER A 269 7.74 23.57 -15.73
CA SER A 269 8.06 23.21 -14.35
C SER A 269 9.50 22.71 -14.21
N GLY A 270 10.31 23.46 -13.46
CA GLY A 270 11.67 23.02 -13.11
C GLY A 270 11.73 21.64 -12.43
N THR A 271 10.70 21.28 -11.64
CA THR A 271 10.60 19.95 -11.01
C THR A 271 10.38 18.84 -12.03
N VAL A 272 9.53 19.05 -13.04
CA VAL A 272 9.31 18.06 -14.11
C VAL A 272 10.58 17.88 -14.93
N ARG A 273 11.25 18.98 -15.28
CA ARG A 273 12.54 18.94 -15.99
C ARG A 273 13.62 18.18 -15.21
N MET A 274 13.74 18.43 -13.91
CA MET A 274 14.66 17.72 -13.03
C MET A 274 14.39 16.22 -13.02
N ARG A 275 13.12 15.81 -12.89
CA ARG A 275 12.74 14.39 -12.91
C ARG A 275 13.00 13.73 -14.26
N ALA A 276 12.84 14.46 -15.37
CA ALA A 276 13.18 13.95 -16.70
C ALA A 276 14.70 13.77 -16.87
N ALA A 277 15.51 14.69 -16.34
CA ALA A 277 16.97 14.54 -16.30
C ALA A 277 17.38 13.32 -15.44
N ASP A 278 16.80 13.15 -14.26
CA ASP A 278 17.03 11.96 -13.41
C ASP A 278 16.64 10.67 -14.14
N ALA A 279 15.52 10.66 -14.86
CA ALA A 279 15.08 9.50 -15.65
C ALA A 279 16.10 9.14 -16.73
N LEU A 280 16.58 10.13 -17.50
CA LEU A 280 17.65 9.91 -18.49
C LEU A 280 18.93 9.40 -17.84
N GLY A 281 19.33 9.95 -16.70
CA GLY A 281 20.49 9.47 -15.94
C GLY A 281 20.35 8.03 -15.46
N LYS A 282 19.13 7.59 -15.08
CA LYS A 282 18.85 6.19 -14.71
C LYS A 282 18.89 5.23 -15.90
N ILE A 283 18.51 5.70 -17.09
CA ILE A 283 18.66 4.95 -18.34
C ILE A 283 20.15 4.74 -18.66
N GLY A 284 20.99 5.75 -18.41
CA GLY A 284 22.44 5.65 -18.55
C GLY A 284 22.93 5.81 -20.00
N PRO A 285 23.94 5.03 -20.46
CA PRO A 285 24.53 5.20 -21.80
C PRO A 285 23.56 5.10 -22.97
N ASP A 286 22.45 4.36 -22.83
CA ASP A 286 21.42 4.24 -23.86
C ASP A 286 20.68 5.58 -24.10
N ALA A 287 20.76 6.52 -23.16
CA ALA A 287 20.18 7.85 -23.27
C ALA A 287 21.13 8.90 -23.88
N LYS A 288 22.30 8.51 -24.40
CA LYS A 288 23.34 9.44 -24.91
C LYS A 288 22.85 10.43 -25.97
N THR A 289 21.81 10.08 -26.73
CA THR A 289 21.19 10.98 -27.71
C THR A 289 20.50 12.20 -27.07
N ALA A 290 20.17 12.15 -25.77
CA ALA A 290 19.60 13.28 -25.03
C ALA A 290 20.65 14.27 -24.47
N ARG A 291 21.95 14.01 -24.66
CA ARG A 291 23.03 14.87 -24.15
C ARG A 291 22.90 16.34 -24.59
N PRO A 292 22.59 16.66 -25.86
CA PRO A 292 22.41 18.06 -26.29
C PRO A 292 21.27 18.77 -25.54
N ALA A 293 20.19 18.06 -25.21
CA ALA A 293 19.06 18.62 -24.47
C ALA A 293 19.45 18.96 -23.02
N LEU A 294 20.22 18.10 -22.37
CA LEU A 294 20.75 18.33 -21.02
C LEU A 294 21.79 19.47 -21.00
N GLU A 295 22.67 19.54 -22.00
CA GLU A 295 23.65 20.63 -22.14
C GLU A 295 22.97 21.99 -22.37
N ALA A 296 21.91 22.03 -23.19
CA ALA A 296 21.10 23.23 -23.38
C ALA A 296 20.39 23.64 -22.08
N ALA A 297 19.84 22.66 -21.34
CA ALA A 297 19.17 22.88 -20.08
C ALA A 297 20.08 23.45 -18.97
N LEU A 298 21.40 23.24 -19.03
CA LEU A 298 22.37 23.87 -18.13
C LEU A 298 22.58 25.36 -18.42
N LYS A 299 22.30 25.80 -19.65
CA LYS A 299 22.45 27.20 -20.09
C LYS A 299 21.15 27.99 -20.01
N ASP A 300 20.04 27.34 -19.67
CA ASP A 300 18.73 27.95 -19.55
C ASP A 300 18.68 28.94 -18.38
N PRO A 301 18.42 30.24 -18.61
CA PRO A 301 18.31 31.24 -17.56
C PRO A 301 17.24 30.91 -16.50
N ALA A 302 16.17 30.21 -16.88
CA ALA A 302 15.13 29.78 -15.95
C ALA A 302 15.66 28.76 -14.92
N MET A 303 16.77 28.09 -15.23
CA MET A 303 17.42 27.11 -14.35
C MET A 303 18.62 27.65 -13.60
N ALA A 304 19.20 28.76 -14.05
CA ALA A 304 20.27 29.44 -13.33
C ALA A 304 19.86 29.77 -11.88
N GLN A 305 18.56 30.00 -11.65
CA GLN A 305 17.99 30.29 -10.33
C GLN A 305 17.72 29.04 -9.45
N ARG A 306 18.02 27.83 -9.95
CA ARG A 306 17.71 26.54 -9.31
C ARG A 306 18.94 25.63 -9.27
N PRO A 307 19.93 25.90 -8.39
CA PRO A 307 21.20 25.18 -8.36
C PRO A 307 21.05 23.67 -8.15
N GLU A 308 20.03 23.24 -7.41
CA GLU A 308 19.69 21.83 -7.21
C GLU A 308 19.30 21.11 -8.50
N VAL A 309 18.55 21.79 -9.39
CA VAL A 309 18.15 21.23 -10.69
C VAL A 309 19.37 21.12 -11.60
N LEU A 310 20.24 22.13 -11.61
CA LEU A 310 21.49 22.09 -12.38
C LEU A 310 22.42 20.98 -11.90
N ALA A 311 22.51 20.73 -10.60
CA ALA A 311 23.30 19.63 -10.04
C ALA A 311 22.80 18.27 -10.57
N ARG A 312 21.49 18.04 -10.58
CA ARG A 312 20.90 16.81 -11.12
C ARG A 312 21.10 16.65 -12.63
N ILE A 313 21.02 17.73 -13.40
CA ILE A 313 21.32 17.69 -14.84
C ILE A 313 22.79 17.32 -15.08
N ARG A 314 23.73 17.84 -14.29
CA ARG A 314 25.15 17.45 -14.38
C ARG A 314 25.36 15.97 -14.03
N GLU A 315 24.75 15.50 -12.95
CA GLU A 315 24.80 14.09 -12.54
C GLU A 315 24.23 13.16 -13.63
N ALA A 316 23.13 13.56 -14.27
CA ALA A 316 22.59 12.82 -15.40
C ALA A 316 23.57 12.77 -16.58
N LEU A 317 24.17 13.91 -16.97
CA LEU A 317 25.19 13.96 -18.03
C LEU A 317 26.37 13.03 -17.76
N ASP A 318 26.81 12.93 -16.51
CA ASP A 318 27.89 12.02 -16.12
C ASP A 318 27.50 10.54 -16.29
N ARG A 319 26.23 10.18 -16.06
CA ARG A 319 25.72 8.82 -16.24
C ARG A 319 25.47 8.43 -17.71
N LEU A 320 25.44 9.40 -18.62
CA LEU A 320 25.26 9.19 -20.07
C LEU A 320 26.57 8.92 -20.84
N LYS A 321 27.72 8.92 -20.15
CA LYS A 321 29.06 8.80 -20.75
C LYS A 321 29.26 7.49 -21.51
#